data_AF-A0A2T1DI73-F1
#
_entry.id   AF-A0A2T1DI73-F1
#
_cell.length_a   1.000
_cell.length_b   1.000
_cell.length_c   1.000
_cell.angle_alpha   90.00
_cell.angle_beta   90.00
_cell.angle_gamma   90.00
#
_symmetry.space_group_name_H-M   'P 1'
#
loop_
_entity.id
_entity.type
_entity.pdbx_description
1 polymer ?
#
loop_
_entity_poly.entity_id
_entity_poly.type
_entity_poly.pdbx_seq_one_letter_code
_entity_poly.pdbx_strand_id
1 'polypeptide(L)'
;MFSLKQFSLSVSTIAATVTISAVFSTAAQAAIVGGQVTGTWQYDYDGAGGLSVGDAFTADYTYDSDSVTTTDYSNSYDYTRYLVDSVPLLSLVLNSGTVSHAFDLSNPSSFSNLQRYDVQYNPDYYSQYSYTQDNIQAYDSSALSQNSFYAYNYLGQDYSGNPFSASFAQFYSYDNSAGTYPAYAYTYGDVAFSGSSPATPVPTPALLPGLVSLGLGVLRKRKAQAVLEAQKA
;
A
#
# COMPACT_ATOMS: atom_id res chain seq x y z
N MET A 1 -32.28 65.81 -19.91
CA MET A 1 -30.84 65.62 -19.63
C MET A 1 -30.70 64.81 -18.35
N PHE A 2 -29.71 63.91 -18.28
CA PHE A 2 -29.50 62.75 -17.37
C PHE A 2 -30.32 61.51 -17.77
N SER A 3 -29.86 60.66 -18.69
CA SER A 3 -28.72 59.71 -18.70
C SER A 3 -28.97 58.46 -17.84
N LEU A 4 -29.59 57.44 -18.48
CA LEU A 4 -29.52 56.04 -18.06
C LEU A 4 -28.14 55.50 -18.45
N LYS A 5 -27.34 55.05 -17.47
CA LYS A 5 -26.12 54.31 -17.74
C LYS A 5 -26.45 52.86 -18.10
N GLN A 6 -25.98 52.46 -19.28
CA GLN A 6 -26.08 51.14 -19.88
C GLN A 6 -25.48 50.03 -19.00
N PHE A 7 -26.19 48.91 -18.95
CA PHE A 7 -25.63 47.58 -18.73
C PHE A 7 -24.82 47.16 -19.96
N SER A 8 -23.63 46.59 -19.74
CA SER A 8 -22.96 45.77 -20.75
C SER A 8 -22.33 44.56 -20.08
N LEU A 9 -23.04 43.42 -20.13
CA LEU A 9 -22.45 42.09 -20.00
C LEU A 9 -21.83 41.74 -21.34
N SER A 10 -20.51 41.69 -21.42
CA SER A 10 -19.81 41.16 -22.60
C SER A 10 -19.82 39.64 -22.53
N VAL A 11 -20.76 39.04 -23.27
CA VAL A 11 -20.75 37.64 -23.67
C VAL A 11 -19.77 37.50 -24.83
N SER A 12 -18.68 36.77 -24.62
CA SER A 12 -17.83 36.29 -25.72
C SER A 12 -17.99 34.78 -25.82
N THR A 13 -18.96 34.37 -26.63
CA THR A 13 -19.08 33.02 -27.18
C THR A 13 -17.98 32.83 -28.21
N ILE A 14 -17.05 31.90 -27.98
CA ILE A 14 -16.20 31.37 -29.05
C ILE A 14 -16.27 29.84 -29.00
N ALA A 15 -16.97 29.32 -30.00
CA ALA A 15 -16.90 28.02 -30.65
C ALA A 15 -16.39 26.81 -29.85
N ALA A 16 -17.33 25.91 -29.57
CA ALA A 16 -17.06 24.49 -29.38
C ALA A 16 -16.31 23.93 -30.60
N THR A 17 -15.10 23.43 -30.39
CA THR A 17 -14.51 22.41 -31.25
C THR A 17 -14.55 21.11 -30.47
N VAL A 18 -15.60 20.32 -30.72
CA VAL A 18 -15.68 18.95 -30.25
C VAL A 18 -14.78 18.12 -31.15
N THR A 19 -13.54 17.93 -30.73
CA THR A 19 -12.70 16.88 -31.31
C THR A 19 -13.02 15.58 -30.57
N ILE A 20 -13.93 14.78 -31.12
CA ILE A 20 -14.05 13.38 -30.78
C ILE A 20 -12.83 12.70 -31.40
N SER A 21 -11.77 12.54 -30.61
CA SER A 21 -10.73 11.55 -30.86
C SER A 21 -11.00 10.37 -29.93
N ALA A 22 -11.87 9.47 -30.38
CA ALA A 22 -11.87 8.11 -29.88
C ALA A 22 -10.71 7.34 -30.53
N VAL A 23 -10.11 6.46 -29.73
CA VAL A 23 -9.17 5.41 -30.11
C VAL A 23 -7.75 5.87 -30.39
N PHE A 24 -6.92 5.92 -29.34
CA PHE A 24 -5.91 4.89 -29.10
C PHE A 24 -5.79 4.72 -27.59
N SER A 25 -5.65 3.48 -27.11
CA SER A 25 -5.24 3.19 -25.75
C SER A 25 -4.04 4.08 -25.42
N THR A 26 -4.16 4.97 -24.44
CA THR A 26 -2.96 5.46 -23.76
C THR A 26 -2.25 4.21 -23.27
N ALA A 27 -1.16 3.84 -23.94
CA ALA A 27 -0.18 2.99 -23.30
C ALA A 27 0.06 3.66 -21.95
N ALA A 28 -0.25 2.98 -20.86
CA ALA A 28 0.15 3.42 -19.55
C ALA A 28 1.66 3.65 -19.68
N GLN A 29 2.07 4.92 -19.62
CA GLN A 29 3.48 5.23 -19.63
C GLN A 29 3.96 4.83 -18.24
N ALA A 30 4.91 3.90 -18.18
CA ALA A 30 5.62 3.55 -16.95
C ALA A 30 5.89 4.80 -16.14
N ALA A 31 5.21 4.93 -15.01
CA ALA A 31 5.43 6.01 -14.09
C ALA A 31 6.48 5.50 -13.09
N ILE A 32 7.69 6.05 -13.17
CA ILE A 32 8.62 5.91 -12.06
C ILE A 32 7.98 6.64 -10.88
N VAL A 33 7.58 5.88 -9.86
CA VAL A 33 6.95 6.41 -8.66
C VAL A 33 8.02 6.54 -7.58
N GLY A 34 8.05 7.70 -6.92
CA GLY A 34 8.86 7.94 -5.75
C GLY A 34 8.03 7.92 -4.47
N GLY A 35 8.63 7.43 -3.38
CA GLY A 35 8.06 7.51 -2.05
C GLY A 35 9.16 7.67 -1.00
N GLN A 36 8.75 7.84 0.25
CA GLN A 36 9.68 8.04 1.36
C GLN A 36 9.14 7.37 2.62
N VAL A 37 10.02 6.68 3.35
CA VAL A 37 9.81 6.23 4.72
C VAL A 37 10.54 7.18 5.68
N THR A 38 9.90 7.60 6.76
CA THR A 38 10.50 8.47 7.77
C THR A 38 10.25 7.95 9.16
N GLY A 39 11.13 8.28 10.10
CA GLY A 39 10.92 8.02 11.52
C GLY A 39 12.09 8.50 12.38
N THR A 40 12.07 8.13 13.65
CA THR A 40 13.14 8.40 14.60
C THR A 40 13.67 7.09 15.18
N TRP A 41 14.99 6.90 15.25
CA TRP A 41 15.55 5.71 15.88
C TRP A 41 15.26 5.71 17.38
N GLN A 42 14.72 4.61 17.90
CA GLN A 42 14.41 4.45 19.33
C GLN A 42 15.45 3.59 20.04
N TYR A 43 16.17 2.77 19.28
CA TYR A 43 17.18 1.86 19.79
C TYR A 43 18.34 1.81 18.80
N ASP A 44 19.56 1.90 19.34
CA ASP A 44 20.80 1.53 18.65
C ASP A 44 21.45 0.37 19.43
N TYR A 45 22.14 -0.52 18.71
CA TYR A 45 22.95 -1.55 19.35
C TYR A 45 24.40 -1.10 19.28
N ASP A 46 25.03 -0.92 20.45
CA ASP A 46 26.42 -0.52 20.66
C ASP A 46 26.81 0.92 20.25
N GLY A 47 25.86 1.79 19.83
CA GLY A 47 26.16 3.18 19.41
C GLY A 47 27.21 3.27 18.28
N ALA A 48 27.50 2.13 17.64
CA ALA A 48 28.48 2.01 16.58
C ALA A 48 27.81 2.46 15.27
N GLY A 49 28.53 3.26 14.47
CA GLY A 49 28.15 3.49 13.07
C GLY A 49 27.54 4.82 12.71
N GLY A 50 27.47 5.76 13.65
CA GLY A 50 26.92 7.08 13.40
C GLY A 50 25.39 7.14 13.34
N LEU A 51 24.71 6.04 13.68
CA LEU A 51 23.29 6.07 14.06
C LEU A 51 23.21 6.33 15.55
N SER A 52 22.31 7.21 15.97
CA SER A 52 22.06 7.47 17.38
C SER A 52 20.57 7.43 17.69
N VAL A 53 20.22 6.92 18.87
CA VAL A 53 18.85 7.07 19.40
C VAL A 53 18.45 8.54 19.40
N GLY A 54 17.26 8.82 18.86
CA GLY A 54 16.73 10.18 18.70
C GLY A 54 17.06 10.83 17.36
N ASP A 55 17.96 10.25 16.56
CA ASP A 55 18.19 10.73 15.19
C ASP A 55 16.99 10.39 14.30
N ALA A 56 16.55 11.40 13.54
CA ALA A 56 15.61 11.18 12.47
C ALA A 56 16.28 10.41 11.32
N PHE A 57 15.49 9.62 10.60
CA PHE A 57 15.92 9.02 9.34
C PHE A 57 14.89 9.26 8.23
N THR A 58 15.39 9.24 7.01
CA THR A 58 14.58 9.15 5.78
C THR A 58 15.11 8.01 4.92
N ALA A 59 14.22 7.22 4.34
CA ALA A 59 14.54 6.25 3.30
C ALA A 59 13.74 6.59 2.04
N ASP A 60 14.41 7.21 1.07
CA ASP A 60 13.83 7.60 -0.21
C ASP A 60 13.92 6.44 -1.19
N TYR A 61 12.81 6.07 -1.80
CA TYR A 61 12.75 4.92 -2.70
C TYR A 61 12.03 5.26 -4.01
N THR A 62 12.37 4.52 -5.07
CA THR A 62 11.66 4.57 -6.34
C THR A 62 11.36 3.16 -6.85
N TYR A 63 10.28 3.03 -7.62
CA TYR A 63 9.91 1.78 -8.28
C TYR A 63 9.24 2.07 -9.63
N ASP A 64 9.19 1.07 -10.50
CA ASP A 64 8.44 1.13 -11.76
C ASP A 64 7.03 0.59 -11.54
N SER A 65 6.01 1.45 -11.64
CA SER A 65 4.60 1.06 -11.45
C SER A 65 4.13 -0.02 -12.41
N ASP A 66 4.76 -0.15 -13.58
CA ASP A 66 4.36 -1.13 -14.59
C ASP A 66 4.92 -2.52 -14.28
N SER A 67 5.87 -2.62 -13.35
CA SER A 67 6.45 -3.88 -12.88
C SER A 67 5.71 -4.48 -11.68
N VAL A 68 4.61 -3.85 -11.23
CA VAL A 68 3.78 -4.37 -10.15
C VAL A 68 3.19 -5.72 -10.57
N THR A 69 3.45 -6.72 -9.74
CA THR A 69 2.86 -8.05 -9.86
C THR A 69 1.90 -8.28 -8.72
N THR A 70 0.65 -8.59 -9.04
CA THR A 70 -0.37 -8.90 -8.04
C THR A 70 -0.52 -10.41 -7.94
N THR A 71 -0.33 -10.95 -6.74
CA THR A 71 -0.59 -12.36 -6.44
C THR A 71 -1.74 -12.49 -5.45
N ASP A 72 -2.73 -13.31 -5.79
CA ASP A 72 -3.86 -13.63 -4.93
C ASP A 72 -3.63 -15.01 -4.31
N TYR A 73 -3.33 -15.04 -3.01
CA TYR A 73 -3.18 -16.28 -2.27
C TYR A 73 -4.47 -16.59 -1.51
N SER A 74 -4.99 -17.80 -1.74
CA SER A 74 -6.12 -18.34 -1.03
C SER A 74 -5.72 -19.68 -0.41
N ASN A 75 -5.54 -19.76 0.91
CA ASN A 75 -5.24 -21.03 1.58
C ASN A 75 -6.54 -21.79 1.88
N SER A 76 -6.60 -23.06 1.50
CA SER A 76 -7.84 -23.84 1.52
C SER A 76 -8.42 -24.18 2.89
N TYR A 77 -7.75 -23.79 3.97
CA TYR A 77 -8.09 -24.23 5.32
C TYR A 77 -8.58 -23.11 6.26
N ASP A 78 -8.30 -21.83 5.99
CA ASP A 78 -8.67 -20.70 6.89
C ASP A 78 -9.10 -19.39 6.17
N TYR A 79 -9.10 -19.38 4.83
CA TYR A 79 -9.32 -18.26 3.89
C TYR A 79 -9.33 -16.83 4.44
N THR A 80 -8.22 -16.41 5.03
CA THR A 80 -7.82 -15.01 4.90
C THR A 80 -7.36 -14.83 3.45
N ARG A 81 -8.03 -14.00 2.65
CA ARG A 81 -7.56 -13.70 1.28
C ARG A 81 -6.38 -12.75 1.39
N TYR A 82 -5.27 -13.08 0.74
CA TYR A 82 -4.11 -12.20 0.66
C TYR A 82 -3.96 -11.72 -0.77
N LEU A 83 -4.27 -10.45 -1.00
CA LEU A 83 -3.87 -9.77 -2.22
C LEU A 83 -2.52 -9.12 -1.97
N VAL A 84 -1.49 -9.56 -2.69
CA VAL A 84 -0.13 -9.05 -2.54
C VAL A 84 0.31 -8.40 -3.83
N ASP A 85 0.43 -7.07 -3.83
CA ASP A 85 1.11 -6.33 -4.88
C ASP A 85 2.59 -6.27 -4.54
N SER A 86 3.46 -6.73 -5.45
CA SER A 86 4.90 -6.74 -5.26
C SER A 86 5.58 -6.08 -6.44
N VAL A 87 6.52 -5.18 -6.15
CA VAL A 87 7.27 -4.43 -7.15
C VAL A 87 8.75 -4.31 -6.74
N PRO A 88 9.71 -4.60 -7.63
CA PRO A 88 11.12 -4.40 -7.33
C PRO A 88 11.41 -2.91 -7.15
N LEU A 89 12.32 -2.58 -6.24
CA LEU A 89 12.79 -1.21 -6.10
C LEU A 89 13.83 -0.91 -7.18
N LEU A 90 13.82 0.31 -7.71
CA LEU A 90 14.85 0.82 -8.61
C LEU A 90 15.96 1.55 -7.84
N SER A 91 15.60 2.19 -6.72
CA SER A 91 16.55 2.83 -5.81
C SER A 91 16.00 2.79 -4.39
N LEU A 92 16.92 2.70 -3.42
CA LEU A 92 16.62 3.02 -2.02
C LEU A 92 17.85 3.71 -1.41
N VAL A 93 17.64 4.89 -0.82
CA VAL A 93 18.69 5.66 -0.16
C VAL A 93 18.24 5.99 1.26
N LEU A 94 18.97 5.48 2.24
CA LEU A 94 18.78 5.81 3.65
C LEU A 94 19.67 7.00 4.04
N ASN A 95 19.10 7.96 4.75
CA ASN A 95 19.82 9.07 5.38
C ASN A 95 19.43 9.17 6.85
N SER A 96 20.41 9.28 7.74
CA SER A 96 20.20 9.53 9.17
C SER A 96 21.46 10.12 9.80
N GLY A 97 21.37 11.34 10.32
CA GLY A 97 22.53 12.04 10.87
C GLY A 97 23.68 12.13 9.84
N THR A 98 24.83 11.54 10.17
CA THR A 98 26.00 11.45 9.28
C THR A 98 26.00 10.21 8.39
N VAL A 99 25.07 9.29 8.60
CA VAL A 99 24.94 8.05 7.83
C VAL A 99 24.11 8.34 6.57
N SER A 100 24.68 8.01 5.42
CA SER A 100 23.97 7.96 4.15
C SER A 100 24.37 6.67 3.45
N HIS A 101 23.39 5.85 3.10
CA HIS A 101 23.60 4.56 2.45
C HIS A 101 22.68 4.40 1.25
N ALA A 102 23.27 4.28 0.06
CA ALA A 102 22.57 3.96 -1.16
C ALA A 102 22.71 2.45 -1.42
N PHE A 103 21.59 1.75 -1.47
CA PHE A 103 21.60 0.30 -1.67
C PHE A 103 21.98 -0.06 -3.11
N ASP A 104 22.91 -1.00 -3.28
CA ASP A 104 23.22 -1.57 -4.59
C ASP A 104 22.22 -2.67 -4.96
N LEU A 105 21.12 -2.24 -5.58
CA LEU A 105 20.03 -3.11 -6.00
C LEU A 105 20.32 -3.88 -7.30
N SER A 106 21.45 -3.60 -7.95
CA SER A 106 21.83 -4.23 -9.22
C SER A 106 22.54 -5.57 -9.04
N ASN A 107 23.04 -5.85 -7.85
CA ASN A 107 23.78 -7.06 -7.54
C ASN A 107 22.83 -8.27 -7.39
N PRO A 108 23.12 -9.43 -8.02
CA PRO A 108 22.25 -10.61 -7.99
C PRO A 108 22.09 -11.25 -6.61
N SER A 109 23.01 -11.01 -5.68
CA SER A 109 22.88 -11.44 -4.27
C SER A 109 22.05 -10.44 -3.44
N SER A 110 21.65 -9.33 -4.04
CA SER A 110 20.83 -8.30 -3.41
C SER A 110 19.37 -8.56 -3.72
N PHE A 111 18.49 -8.16 -2.82
CA PHE A 111 17.05 -8.18 -3.07
C PHE A 111 16.45 -6.87 -2.61
N SER A 112 15.42 -6.43 -3.33
CA SER A 112 14.63 -5.30 -2.90
C SER A 112 13.22 -5.38 -3.45
N ASN A 113 12.28 -4.98 -2.62
CA ASN A 113 10.88 -4.94 -3.01
C ASN A 113 10.11 -3.95 -2.14
N LEU A 114 9.11 -3.36 -2.78
CA LEU A 114 7.94 -2.83 -2.11
C LEU A 114 6.83 -3.88 -2.25
N GLN A 115 6.26 -4.28 -1.12
CA GLN A 115 5.12 -5.18 -1.06
C GLN A 115 3.96 -4.48 -0.37
N ARG A 116 2.78 -4.61 -0.95
CA ARG A 116 1.53 -4.21 -0.33
C ARG A 116 0.66 -5.43 -0.15
N TYR A 117 0.29 -5.67 1.10
CA TYR A 117 -0.65 -6.70 1.48
C TYR A 117 -2.01 -6.07 1.73
N ASP A 118 -3.05 -6.62 1.12
CA ASP A 118 -4.45 -6.46 1.53
C ASP A 118 -4.96 -7.82 2.00
N VAL A 119 -5.15 -7.92 3.31
CA VAL A 119 -5.47 -9.14 4.03
C VAL A 119 -6.91 -9.03 4.50
N GLN A 120 -7.79 -9.81 3.89
CA GLN A 120 -9.23 -9.70 4.09
C GLN A 120 -9.76 -10.73 5.09
N TYR A 121 -10.68 -10.28 5.94
CA TYR A 121 -11.31 -11.09 6.97
C TYR A 121 -12.19 -12.20 6.38
N ASN A 122 -12.10 -13.40 6.96
CA ASN A 122 -13.05 -14.47 6.68
C ASN A 122 -14.15 -14.54 7.74
N PRO A 123 -15.41 -14.23 7.39
CA PRO A 123 -16.52 -14.35 8.33
C PRO A 123 -16.83 -15.80 8.74
N ASP A 124 -16.44 -16.79 7.95
CA ASP A 124 -16.83 -18.19 8.19
C ASP A 124 -15.88 -18.96 9.11
N TYR A 125 -14.64 -18.46 9.32
CA TYR A 125 -13.57 -19.21 9.99
C TYR A 125 -12.89 -18.45 11.15
N TYR A 126 -13.51 -17.37 11.65
CA TYR A 126 -12.93 -16.54 12.73
C TYR A 126 -11.48 -16.13 12.42
N SER A 127 -11.20 -15.67 11.19
CA SER A 127 -9.85 -15.21 10.86
C SER A 127 -9.45 -14.12 11.87
N GLN A 128 -8.22 -14.17 12.35
CA GLN A 128 -7.88 -13.42 13.55
C GLN A 128 -7.87 -11.90 13.31
N TYR A 129 -7.62 -11.45 12.06
CA TYR A 129 -7.46 -10.04 11.71
C TYR A 129 -7.80 -9.79 10.22
N SER A 130 -8.11 -8.54 9.85
CA SER A 130 -7.93 -8.01 8.48
C SER A 130 -7.06 -6.77 8.52
N TYR A 131 -6.14 -6.62 7.58
CA TYR A 131 -5.23 -5.49 7.57
C TYR A 131 -4.72 -5.15 6.18
N THR A 132 -4.30 -3.91 6.03
CA THR A 132 -3.46 -3.45 4.91
C THR A 132 -2.06 -3.18 5.43
N GLN A 133 -1.03 -3.67 4.73
CA GLN A 133 0.37 -3.46 5.11
C GLN A 133 1.19 -3.00 3.91
N ASP A 134 1.93 -1.92 4.07
CA ASP A 134 3.05 -1.57 3.19
C ASP A 134 4.34 -2.10 3.80
N ASN A 135 5.20 -2.70 2.99
CA ASN A 135 6.47 -3.28 3.38
C ASN A 135 7.55 -2.89 2.37
N ILE A 136 8.64 -2.31 2.84
CA ILE A 136 9.82 -1.99 2.04
C ILE A 136 10.99 -2.77 2.60
N GLN A 137 11.64 -3.52 1.72
CA GLN A 137 12.84 -4.26 2.03
C GLN A 137 13.91 -3.93 1.01
N ALA A 138 15.12 -3.72 1.49
CA ALA A 138 16.31 -3.67 0.66
C ALA A 138 17.44 -4.38 1.39
N TYR A 139 18.16 -5.20 0.65
CA TYR A 139 19.31 -5.92 1.11
C TYR A 139 20.37 -5.83 0.03
N ASP A 140 21.55 -5.33 0.40
CA ASP A 140 22.74 -5.43 -0.44
C ASP A 140 23.85 -6.18 0.29
N SER A 141 24.64 -6.91 -0.49
CA SER A 141 25.78 -7.64 0.06
C SER A 141 26.95 -7.63 -0.88
N SER A 142 28.13 -7.57 -0.28
CA SER A 142 29.43 -7.69 -0.92
C SER A 142 30.29 -8.68 -0.15
N ALA A 143 31.48 -8.98 -0.67
CA ALA A 143 32.46 -9.80 0.06
C ALA A 143 32.86 -9.19 1.41
N LEU A 144 32.73 -7.86 1.57
CA LEU A 144 33.21 -7.13 2.75
C LEU A 144 32.08 -6.60 3.63
N SER A 145 30.87 -6.49 3.11
CA SER A 145 29.76 -5.83 3.82
C SER A 145 28.43 -6.49 3.52
N GLN A 146 27.49 -6.35 4.45
CA GLN A 146 26.09 -6.67 4.26
C GLN A 146 25.25 -5.56 4.86
N ASN A 147 24.31 -5.00 4.10
CA ASN A 147 23.41 -3.96 4.57
C ASN A 147 21.97 -4.36 4.34
N SER A 148 21.13 -4.07 5.32
CA SER A 148 19.70 -4.34 5.26
C SER A 148 18.91 -3.16 5.76
N PHE A 149 17.86 -2.82 5.03
CA PHE A 149 16.80 -1.94 5.49
C PHE A 149 15.47 -2.69 5.40
N TYR A 150 14.69 -2.61 6.48
CA TYR A 150 13.36 -3.18 6.55
C TYR A 150 12.43 -2.17 7.19
N ALA A 151 11.31 -1.86 6.55
CA ALA A 151 10.28 -1.02 7.11
C ALA A 151 8.90 -1.56 6.77
N TYR A 152 7.98 -1.48 7.73
CA TYR A 152 6.58 -1.77 7.48
C TYR A 152 5.68 -0.80 8.23
N ASN A 153 4.49 -0.62 7.66
CA ASN A 153 3.39 0.05 8.31
C ASN A 153 2.11 -0.72 7.97
N TYR A 154 1.33 -1.07 8.99
CA TYR A 154 0.06 -1.72 8.78
C TYR A 154 -1.04 -1.20 9.68
N LEU A 155 -2.24 -1.20 9.11
CA LEU A 155 -3.50 -0.78 9.72
C LEU A 155 -4.49 -1.92 9.55
N GLY A 156 -5.21 -2.26 10.60
CA GLY A 156 -6.20 -3.33 10.52
C GLY A 156 -7.23 -3.30 11.63
N GLN A 157 -7.97 -4.40 11.72
CA GLN A 157 -8.95 -4.68 12.75
C GLN A 157 -8.81 -6.14 13.20
N ASP A 158 -8.96 -6.39 14.49
CA ASP A 158 -8.99 -7.74 15.05
C ASP A 158 -10.32 -8.45 14.77
N TYR A 159 -10.42 -9.73 15.14
CA TYR A 159 -11.63 -10.54 14.99
C TYR A 159 -12.84 -10.01 15.76
N SER A 160 -12.62 -9.14 16.76
CA SER A 160 -13.66 -8.45 17.53
C SER A 160 -14.04 -7.10 16.92
N GLY A 161 -13.40 -6.71 15.82
CA GLY A 161 -13.59 -5.43 15.14
C GLY A 161 -12.85 -4.25 15.78
N ASN A 162 -11.95 -4.48 16.75
CA ASN A 162 -11.15 -3.40 17.31
C ASN A 162 -10.05 -2.99 16.33
N PRO A 163 -9.90 -1.69 16.03
CA PRO A 163 -8.83 -1.24 15.15
C PRO A 163 -7.46 -1.41 15.82
N PHE A 164 -6.46 -1.72 15.01
CA PHE A 164 -5.05 -1.69 15.41
C PHE A 164 -4.19 -1.04 14.32
N SER A 165 -3.04 -0.53 14.73
CA SER A 165 -2.00 -0.04 13.84
C SER A 165 -0.64 -0.34 14.45
N ALA A 166 0.33 -0.69 13.61
CA ALA A 166 1.72 -0.78 14.03
C ALA A 166 2.64 -0.46 12.87
N SER A 167 3.80 0.06 13.21
CA SER A 167 4.84 0.39 12.24
C SER A 167 6.21 0.13 12.84
N PHE A 168 7.19 -0.10 11.97
CA PHE A 168 8.55 -0.46 12.34
C PHE A 168 9.50 -0.10 11.23
N ALA A 169 10.73 0.24 11.62
CA ALA A 169 11.85 0.31 10.70
C ALA A 169 13.11 -0.19 11.40
N GLN A 170 13.97 -0.80 10.62
CA GLN A 170 15.27 -1.25 11.04
C GLN A 170 16.27 -1.02 9.93
N PHE A 171 17.46 -0.61 10.33
CA PHE A 171 18.63 -0.59 9.47
C PHE A 171 19.78 -1.26 10.20
N TYR A 172 20.52 -2.08 9.48
CA TYR A 172 21.82 -2.53 9.95
C TYR A 172 22.81 -2.70 8.82
N SER A 173 24.07 -2.44 9.16
CA SER A 173 25.25 -2.65 8.35
C SER A 173 26.17 -3.59 9.12
N TYR A 174 26.62 -4.64 8.46
CA TYR A 174 27.50 -5.68 8.98
C TYR A 174 28.80 -5.71 8.17
N ASP A 175 29.93 -5.64 8.86
CA ASP A 175 31.26 -5.78 8.25
C ASP A 175 31.66 -7.25 8.32
N ASN A 176 31.63 -7.92 7.15
CA ASN A 176 32.00 -9.32 7.03
C ASN A 176 33.49 -9.57 7.31
N SER A 177 34.34 -8.56 7.11
CA SER A 177 35.78 -8.69 7.34
C SER A 177 36.15 -8.65 8.83
N ALA A 178 35.39 -7.88 9.62
CA ALA A 178 35.57 -7.74 11.06
C ALA A 178 34.65 -8.66 11.89
N GLY A 179 33.56 -9.15 11.30
CA GLY A 179 32.55 -9.94 11.99
C GLY A 179 31.72 -9.13 12.98
N THR A 180 31.51 -7.84 12.70
CA THR A 180 30.89 -6.88 13.62
C THR A 180 29.82 -6.06 12.92
N TYR A 181 28.90 -5.45 13.68
CA TYR A 181 27.93 -4.50 13.17
C TYR A 181 28.52 -3.09 13.27
N PRO A 182 29.06 -2.52 12.17
CA PRO A 182 29.44 -1.13 12.16
C PRO A 182 28.24 -0.22 12.38
N ALA A 183 26.99 -0.57 12.01
CA ALA A 183 25.81 0.24 12.29
C ALA A 183 24.56 -0.61 12.53
N TYR A 184 23.75 -0.30 13.56
CA TYR A 184 22.48 -0.99 13.83
C TYR A 184 21.49 -0.09 14.58
N ALA A 185 20.29 0.10 14.04
CA ALA A 185 19.22 0.83 14.71
C ALA A 185 17.82 0.30 14.34
N TYR A 186 16.85 0.49 15.24
CA TYR A 186 15.45 0.19 14.98
C TYR A 186 14.48 1.13 15.72
N THR A 187 13.23 1.14 15.27
CA THR A 187 12.13 1.91 15.86
C THR A 187 10.80 1.19 15.72
N TYR A 188 9.89 1.39 16.68
CA TYR A 188 8.52 0.89 16.67
C TYR A 188 7.52 2.05 16.83
N GLY A 189 6.45 2.04 16.06
CA GLY A 189 5.31 2.96 16.21
C GLY A 189 5.56 4.40 15.78
N ASP A 190 6.76 4.75 15.33
CA ASP A 190 7.13 6.08 14.81
C ASP A 190 7.69 5.98 13.38
N VAL A 191 7.01 5.19 12.54
CA VAL A 191 7.39 5.05 11.12
C VAL A 191 6.20 5.43 10.24
N ALA A 192 6.47 6.35 9.31
CA ALA A 192 5.50 6.86 8.36
C ALA A 192 5.95 6.61 6.92
N PHE A 193 4.98 6.28 6.07
CA PHE A 193 5.16 6.07 4.64
C PHE A 193 4.46 7.22 3.90
N SER A 194 5.15 7.84 2.94
CA SER A 194 4.59 8.87 2.08
C SER A 194 4.80 8.50 0.61
N GLY A 195 3.86 8.89 -0.25
CA GLY A 195 3.87 8.52 -1.67
C GLY A 195 3.40 7.09 -1.97
N SER A 196 3.07 6.29 -0.96
CA SER A 196 2.33 5.04 -1.15
C SER A 196 0.86 5.37 -1.40
N SER A 197 0.24 4.77 -2.43
CA SER A 197 -1.20 4.97 -2.70
C SER A 197 -1.98 4.65 -1.42
N PRO A 198 -2.93 5.50 -0.98
CA PRO A 198 -3.55 5.35 0.32
C PRO A 198 -4.19 3.96 0.44
N ALA A 199 -3.79 3.22 1.46
CA ALA A 199 -4.52 2.04 1.89
C ALA A 199 -5.93 2.48 2.28
N THR A 200 -6.91 2.23 1.42
CA THR A 200 -8.31 2.44 1.77
C THR A 200 -8.72 1.33 2.72
N PRO A 201 -9.23 1.63 3.93
CA PRO A 201 -9.82 0.63 4.79
C PRO A 201 -10.82 -0.19 3.98
N VAL A 202 -10.72 -1.52 4.02
CA VAL A 202 -11.69 -2.40 3.36
C VAL A 202 -13.07 -2.04 3.90
N PRO A 203 -13.98 -1.48 3.08
CA PRO A 203 -15.31 -1.15 3.55
C PRO A 203 -15.94 -2.47 4.02
N THR A 204 -16.32 -2.53 5.29
CA THR A 204 -17.14 -3.64 5.79
C THR A 204 -18.29 -3.80 4.81
N PRO A 205 -18.49 -4.97 4.16
CA PRO A 205 -19.68 -5.17 3.36
C PRO A 205 -20.85 -4.89 4.27
N ALA A 206 -21.57 -3.78 4.02
CA ALA A 206 -22.80 -3.51 4.70
C ALA A 206 -23.73 -4.65 4.29
N LEU A 207 -23.81 -5.70 5.10
CA LEU A 207 -24.85 -6.70 5.05
C LEU A 207 -26.14 -5.96 5.42
N LEU A 208 -26.65 -5.14 4.51
CA LEU A 208 -27.93 -4.46 4.64
C LEU A 208 -28.96 -5.58 4.80
N PRO A 209 -29.63 -5.69 5.97
CA PRO A 209 -30.62 -6.74 6.22
C PRO A 209 -31.74 -6.75 5.17
N GLY A 210 -31.92 -5.65 4.44
CA GLY A 210 -32.88 -5.49 3.35
C GLY A 210 -32.56 -6.27 2.07
N LEU A 211 -31.30 -6.45 1.67
CA LEU A 211 -30.97 -7.09 0.38
C LEU A 211 -31.14 -8.63 0.43
N VAL A 212 -30.83 -9.25 1.56
CA VAL A 212 -31.11 -10.69 1.78
C VAL A 212 -32.62 -10.97 1.74
N SER A 213 -33.44 -10.04 2.26
CA SER A 213 -34.90 -10.16 2.25
C SER A 213 -35.52 -10.00 0.84
N LEU A 214 -34.91 -9.19 -0.03
CA LEU A 214 -35.32 -9.02 -1.43
C LEU A 214 -35.07 -10.30 -2.26
N GLY A 215 -33.93 -10.99 -2.05
CA GLY A 215 -33.63 -12.26 -2.71
C GLY A 215 -34.59 -13.39 -2.32
N LEU A 216 -34.93 -13.51 -1.03
CA LEU A 216 -35.89 -14.50 -0.53
C LEU A 216 -37.34 -14.19 -0.94
N GLY A 217 -37.74 -12.91 -1.01
CA GLY A 217 -39.07 -12.50 -1.43
C GLY A 217 -39.38 -12.84 -2.90
N VAL A 218 -38.40 -12.64 -3.80
CA VAL A 218 -38.55 -12.96 -5.24
C VAL A 218 -38.63 -14.47 -5.48
N LEU A 219 -37.87 -15.27 -4.71
CA LEU A 219 -37.93 -16.74 -4.78
C LEU A 219 -39.28 -17.31 -4.32
N ARG A 220 -39.89 -16.74 -3.27
CA ARG A 220 -41.24 -17.15 -2.83
C ARG A 220 -42.32 -16.81 -3.85
N LYS A 221 -42.20 -15.65 -4.53
CA LYS A 221 -43.17 -15.23 -5.54
C LYS A 221 -43.13 -16.12 -6.80
N ARG A 222 -41.94 -16.54 -7.24
CA ARG A 222 -41.78 -17.48 -8.37
C ARG A 222 -42.28 -18.89 -8.04
N LYS A 223 -42.08 -19.37 -6.81
CA LYS A 223 -42.58 -20.70 -6.39
C LYS A 223 -44.10 -20.75 -6.26
N ALA A 224 -44.73 -19.67 -5.78
CA ALA A 224 -46.20 -19.59 -5.71
C ALA A 224 -46.86 -19.54 -7.11
N GLN A 225 -46.21 -18.89 -8.08
CA GLN A 225 -46.73 -18.75 -9.44
C GLN A 225 -46.66 -20.08 -10.22
N ALA A 226 -45.59 -20.86 -10.04
CA ALA A 226 -45.45 -22.20 -10.63
C ALA A 226 -46.46 -23.22 -10.06
N VAL A 227 -46.84 -23.12 -8.78
CA VAL A 227 -47.85 -23.99 -8.16
C VAL A 227 -49.26 -23.64 -8.64
N LEU A 228 -49.54 -22.37 -8.93
CA LEU A 228 -50.82 -21.91 -9.48
C LEU A 228 -51.03 -22.29 -10.95
N GLU A 229 -49.96 -22.33 -11.76
CA GLU A 229 -50.02 -22.80 -13.14
C GLU A 229 -50.18 -24.33 -13.22
N ALA A 230 -49.57 -25.08 -12.30
CA ALA A 230 -49.71 -26.53 -12.21
C ALA A 230 -51.11 -27.01 -11.73
N GLN A 231 -51.93 -26.13 -11.15
CA GLN A 231 -53.32 -26.44 -10.75
C GLN A 231 -54.37 -26.07 -11.81
N LYS A 232 -53.95 -25.41 -12.91
CA LYS A 232 -54.84 -25.00 -14.01
C LYS A 232 -54.63 -25.80 -15.31
N ALA A 233 -53.69 -26.74 -15.32
CA ALA A 233 -53.52 -27.76 -16.36
C ALA A 233 -54.18 -29.07 -15.90
#